data_AF-A0A952P6R4-F1
#
_entry.id   AF-A0A952P6R4-F1
#
_cell.length_a   1.000
_cell.length_b   1.000
_cell.length_c   1.000
_cell.angle_alpha   90.00
_cell.angle_beta   90.00
_cell.angle_gamma   90.00
#
_symmetry.space_group_name_H-M   'P 1'
#
loop_
_entity.id
_entity.type
_entity.pdbx_description
1 polymer ?
#
loop_
_entity_poly.entity_id
_entity_poly.type
_entity_poly.pdbx_seq_one_letter_code
_entity_poly.pdbx_strand_id
1 'polypeptide(L)'
;MPDLITHTAAAYLVRNRKISRPDLIIYLFGAMLPDLVTRPFMIIYPPVRYFFHTFHTPVAMLLIIYLIAQFFEEKIKYRIMKFLGLGVLTHFVLDMFQASVTQRGYAWFFPFSYYDFNIGFFWPEDSVLFLPFTFSILAVDILWSYYTSKNKTR
;
A
#
# COMPACT_ATOMS: atom_id res chain seq x y z
N MET A 1 6.47 -0.27 12.14
CA MET A 1 7.38 0.48 11.27
C MET A 1 6.58 1.54 10.56
N PRO A 2 7.15 2.70 10.21
CA PRO A 2 6.44 3.78 9.52
C PRO A 2 6.04 3.44 8.07
N ASP A 3 6.20 2.18 7.67
CA ASP A 3 5.77 1.59 6.40
C ASP A 3 4.40 2.09 5.95
N LEU A 4 3.38 2.10 6.82
CA LEU A 4 2.04 2.58 6.44
C LEU A 4 2.07 3.98 5.82
N ILE A 5 2.80 4.91 6.45
CA ILE A 5 2.94 6.29 5.97
C ILE A 5 3.77 6.31 4.68
N THR A 6 4.88 5.56 4.65
CA THR A 6 5.77 5.50 3.49
C THR A 6 5.09 4.91 2.26
N HIS A 7 4.33 3.81 2.37
CA HIS A 7 3.56 3.21 1.29
C HIS A 7 2.45 4.13 0.81
N THR A 8 1.76 4.80 1.74
CA THR A 8 0.70 5.77 1.38
C THR A 8 1.28 6.97 0.64
N ALA A 9 2.40 7.52 1.11
CA ALA A 9 3.09 8.63 0.48
C ALA A 9 3.63 8.24 -0.91
N ALA A 10 4.26 7.08 -1.01
CA ALA A 10 4.75 6.56 -2.29
C ALA A 10 3.60 6.33 -3.28
N ALA A 11 2.49 5.72 -2.85
CA ALA A 11 1.28 5.58 -3.64
C ALA A 11 0.78 6.96 -4.13
N TYR A 12 0.71 7.95 -3.23
CA TYR A 12 0.36 9.31 -3.62
C TYR A 12 1.30 9.86 -4.70
N LEU A 13 2.62 9.69 -4.58
CA LEU A 13 3.58 10.22 -5.54
C LEU A 13 3.47 9.57 -6.93
N VAL A 14 3.23 8.26 -7.00
CA VAL A 14 3.10 7.52 -8.27
C VAL A 14 1.69 7.57 -8.87
N ARG A 15 0.73 8.18 -8.17
CA ARG A 15 -0.67 8.26 -8.62
C ARG A 15 -0.78 8.88 -10.03
N ASN A 16 -1.77 8.42 -10.79
CA ASN A 16 -2.18 9.13 -11.99
C ASN A 16 -2.73 10.52 -11.60
N ARG A 17 -2.13 11.61 -12.08
CA ARG A 17 -2.53 12.99 -11.75
C ARG A 17 -3.95 13.36 -12.22
N LYS A 18 -4.54 12.57 -13.13
CA LYS A 18 -5.91 12.73 -13.62
C LYS A 18 -6.95 11.94 -12.80
N ILE A 19 -6.52 11.19 -11.79
CA ILE A 19 -7.43 10.41 -10.93
C ILE A 19 -8.43 11.33 -10.22
N SER A 20 -9.69 10.93 -10.15
CA SER A 20 -10.70 11.69 -9.40
C SER A 20 -10.41 11.65 -7.90
N ARG A 21 -10.85 12.66 -7.13
CA ARG A 21 -10.63 12.69 -5.68
C ARG A 21 -11.18 11.45 -4.96
N PRO A 22 -12.42 10.97 -5.24
CA PRO A 22 -12.91 9.75 -4.60
C PRO A 22 -12.07 8.51 -4.94
N ASP A 23 -11.63 8.40 -6.20
CA ASP A 23 -10.78 7.28 -6.63
C ASP A 23 -9.40 7.31 -5.99
N LEU A 24 -8.84 8.51 -5.80
CA LEU A 24 -7.60 8.69 -5.08
C LEU A 24 -7.72 8.20 -3.64
N ILE A 25 -8.81 8.54 -2.95
CA ILE A 25 -9.03 8.10 -1.56
C ILE A 25 -9.10 6.57 -1.49
N ILE A 26 -9.85 5.94 -2.39
CA ILE A 26 -9.95 4.47 -2.45
C ILE A 26 -8.57 3.85 -2.75
N TYR A 27 -7.83 4.43 -3.69
CA TYR A 27 -6.50 3.97 -4.05
C TYR A 27 -5.50 4.06 -2.88
N LEU A 28 -5.46 5.20 -2.17
CA LEU A 28 -4.61 5.37 -0.99
C LEU A 28 -5.02 4.41 0.14
N PHE A 29 -6.33 4.19 0.34
CA PHE A 29 -6.81 3.21 1.29
C PHE A 29 -6.37 1.78 0.90
N GLY A 30 -6.36 1.45 -0.38
CA GLY A 30 -5.78 0.20 -0.88
C GLY A 30 -4.30 0.05 -0.54
N ALA A 31 -3.50 1.12 -0.66
CA ALA A 31 -2.08 1.09 -0.31
C ALA A 31 -1.82 0.92 1.19
N MET A 32 -2.79 1.31 2.03
CA MET A 32 -2.78 1.13 3.48
C MET A 32 -3.29 -0.25 3.91
N LEU A 33 -4.11 -0.90 3.07
CA LEU A 33 -4.91 -2.05 3.46
C LEU A 33 -4.11 -3.24 4.01
N PRO A 34 -2.98 -3.67 3.40
CA PRO A 34 -2.21 -4.81 3.91
C PRO A 34 -1.72 -4.57 5.34
N ASP A 35 -1.23 -3.37 5.62
CA ASP A 35 -0.77 -2.99 6.96
C ASP A 35 -1.91 -2.88 7.98
N LEU A 36 -3.06 -2.33 7.58
CA LEU A 36 -4.21 -2.13 8.47
C LEU A 36 -4.84 -3.45 8.93
N VAL A 37 -4.87 -4.46 8.07
CA VAL A 37 -5.48 -5.75 8.41
C VAL A 37 -4.53 -6.69 9.15
N THR A 38 -3.25 -6.32 9.26
CA THR A 38 -2.22 -7.16 9.89
C THR A 38 -1.66 -6.52 11.15
N ARG A 39 -1.04 -5.34 11.05
CA ARG A 39 -0.18 -4.77 12.10
C ARG A 39 -0.91 -4.45 13.40
N PRO A 40 -2.11 -3.85 13.42
CA PRO A 40 -2.80 -3.57 14.68
C PRO A 40 -2.97 -4.82 15.54
N PHE A 41 -3.36 -5.94 14.92
CA PHE A 41 -3.57 -7.21 15.62
C PHE A 41 -2.26 -7.82 16.14
N MET A 42 -1.17 -7.72 15.35
CA MET A 42 0.15 -8.18 15.77
C MET A 42 0.72 -7.37 16.94
N ILE A 43 0.42 -6.07 17.00
CA ILE A 43 0.89 -5.17 18.06
C ILE A 43 0.07 -5.39 19.33
N ILE A 44 -1.26 -5.45 19.21
CA ILE A 44 -2.18 -5.60 20.35
C ILE A 44 -2.05 -7.00 20.97
N TYR A 45 -1.88 -8.05 20.15
CA TYR A 45 -1.77 -9.42 20.62
C TYR A 45 -0.64 -10.18 19.89
N PRO A 46 0.61 -10.11 20.37
CA PRO A 46 1.76 -10.74 19.72
C PRO A 46 1.64 -12.24 19.40
N PRO A 47 0.95 -13.09 20.19
CA PRO A 47 0.82 -14.52 19.88
C PRO A 47 0.14 -14.82 18.53
N VAL A 48 -0.71 -13.93 18.01
CA VAL A 48 -1.39 -14.13 16.71
C VAL A 48 -0.57 -13.62 15.52
N ARG A 49 0.69 -13.21 15.73
CA ARG A 49 1.52 -12.60 14.68
C ARG A 49 1.58 -13.44 13.41
N TYR A 50 1.85 -14.74 13.52
CA TYR A 50 1.98 -15.62 12.35
C TYR A 50 0.66 -15.76 11.59
N PHE A 51 -0.47 -15.82 12.30
CA PHE A 51 -1.80 -15.88 11.69
C PHE A 51 -2.08 -14.60 10.89
N PHE A 52 -1.96 -13.44 11.52
CA PHE A 52 -2.21 -12.17 10.84
C PHE A 52 -1.22 -11.88 9.71
N HIS A 53 0.01 -12.42 9.77
CA HIS A 53 1.00 -12.26 8.71
C HIS A 53 0.55 -12.89 7.39
N THR A 54 -0.24 -13.97 7.44
CA THR A 54 -0.77 -14.61 6.23
C THR A 54 -1.74 -13.73 5.45
N PHE A 55 -2.39 -12.76 6.12
CA PHE A 55 -3.24 -11.78 5.44
C PHE A 55 -2.42 -10.77 4.64
N HIS A 56 -1.13 -10.60 4.92
CA HIS A 56 -0.21 -9.77 4.14
C HIS A 56 0.29 -10.50 2.88
N THR A 57 -0.60 -11.19 2.15
CA THR A 57 -0.28 -11.90 0.91
C THR A 57 -1.21 -11.43 -0.22
N PRO A 58 -0.76 -11.44 -1.49
CA PRO A 58 -1.60 -11.00 -2.61
C PRO A 58 -2.94 -11.75 -2.71
N VAL A 59 -2.94 -13.07 -2.48
CA VAL A 59 -4.16 -13.89 -2.54
C VAL A 59 -5.14 -13.49 -1.43
N ALA A 60 -4.66 -13.36 -0.18
CA ALA A 60 -5.51 -12.93 0.92
C ALA A 60 -6.04 -11.51 0.71
N MET A 61 -5.23 -10.62 0.14
CA MET A 61 -5.65 -9.25 -0.19
C MET A 61 -6.71 -9.21 -1.28
N LEU A 62 -6.63 -10.03 -2.31
CA LEU A 62 -7.69 -10.13 -3.33
C LEU A 62 -9.02 -10.56 -2.72
N LEU A 63 -8.99 -11.52 -1.79
CA LEU A 63 -10.20 -11.95 -1.06
C LEU A 63 -10.74 -10.80 -0.18
N ILE A 64 -9.88 -10.10 0.55
CA ILE A 64 -10.30 -8.95 1.39
C ILE A 64 -10.88 -7.83 0.52
N ILE A 65 -10.26 -7.50 -0.60
CA ILE A 65 -10.79 -6.51 -1.56
C ILE A 65 -12.18 -6.93 -2.05
N TYR A 66 -12.35 -8.21 -2.40
CA TYR A 66 -13.64 -8.75 -2.83
C TYR A 66 -14.71 -8.62 -1.72
N LEU A 67 -14.36 -8.96 -0.47
CA LEU A 67 -15.26 -8.84 0.68
C LEU A 67 -15.63 -7.38 0.96
N ILE A 68 -14.66 -6.46 0.92
CA ILE A 68 -14.90 -5.01 1.07
C ILE A 68 -15.85 -4.52 -0.03
N ALA A 69 -15.67 -4.96 -1.27
CA ALA A 69 -16.52 -4.55 -2.38
C ALA A 69 -17.98 -4.98 -2.21
N GLN A 70 -18.29 -6.03 -1.44
CA GLN A 70 -19.67 -6.45 -1.19
C GLN A 70 -20.49 -5.45 -0.36
N PHE A 71 -19.83 -4.53 0.36
CA PHE A 71 -20.50 -3.47 1.11
C PHE A 71 -20.95 -2.29 0.24
N PHE A 72 -20.69 -2.33 -1.07
CA PHE A 72 -21.01 -1.25 -2.00
C PHE A 72 -22.03 -1.67 -3.06
N GLU A 73 -22.74 -0.70 -3.63
CA GLU A 73 -23.70 -0.92 -4.71
C GLU A 73 -23.02 -1.50 -5.96
N GLU A 74 -23.75 -2.35 -6.70
CA GLU A 74 -23.26 -3.06 -7.89
C GLU A 74 -22.62 -2.10 -8.93
N LYS A 75 -23.17 -0.89 -9.09
CA LYS A 75 -22.69 0.14 -10.01
C LYS A 75 -21.26 0.62 -9.71
N ILE A 76 -20.81 0.49 -8.46
CA ILE A 76 -19.49 0.98 -8.02
C ILE A 76 -18.56 -0.15 -7.56
N LYS A 77 -19.03 -1.39 -7.40
CA LYS A 77 -18.20 -2.53 -6.95
C LYS A 77 -16.92 -2.69 -7.74
N TYR A 78 -17.01 -2.73 -9.07
CA TYR A 78 -15.83 -2.87 -9.94
C TYR A 78 -14.83 -1.72 -9.75
N ARG A 79 -15.34 -0.50 -9.59
CA ARG A 79 -14.53 0.70 -9.35
C ARG A 79 -13.80 0.61 -8.01
N ILE A 80 -14.47 0.15 -6.95
CA ILE A 80 -13.87 -0.09 -5.63
C ILE A 80 -12.76 -1.15 -5.73
N MET A 81 -13.07 -2.31 -6.32
CA MET A 81 -12.10 -3.40 -6.48
C MET A 81 -10.87 -2.95 -7.27
N LYS A 82 -11.07 -2.20 -8.36
CA LYS A 82 -9.98 -1.68 -9.19
C LYS A 82 -9.04 -0.77 -8.40
N PHE A 83 -9.57 0.26 -7.74
CA PHE A 83 -8.71 1.25 -7.06
C PHE A 83 -8.08 0.69 -5.78
N LEU A 84 -8.81 -0.12 -5.00
CA LEU A 84 -8.21 -0.85 -3.88
C LEU A 84 -7.09 -1.79 -4.35
N GLY A 85 -7.35 -2.56 -5.41
CA GLY A 85 -6.37 -3.48 -5.99
C GLY A 85 -5.12 -2.77 -6.51
N LEU A 86 -5.27 -1.62 -7.17
CA LEU A 86 -4.12 -0.81 -7.58
C LEU A 86 -3.32 -0.28 -6.38
N GLY A 87 -4.00 0.12 -5.31
CA GLY A 87 -3.35 0.55 -4.06
C GLY A 87 -2.55 -0.58 -3.43
N VAL A 88 -3.18 -1.74 -3.24
CA VAL A 88 -2.55 -2.96 -2.72
C VAL A 88 -1.38 -3.39 -3.60
N LEU A 89 -1.52 -3.34 -4.92
CA LEU A 89 -0.43 -3.65 -5.83
C LEU A 89 0.75 -2.71 -5.63
N THR A 90 0.50 -1.41 -5.47
CA THR A 90 1.56 -0.43 -5.20
C THR A 90 2.27 -0.74 -3.88
N HIS A 91 1.52 -1.15 -2.86
CA HIS A 91 2.08 -1.60 -1.58
C HIS A 91 3.04 -2.79 -1.78
N PHE A 92 2.58 -3.87 -2.41
CA PHE A 92 3.40 -5.05 -2.64
C PHE A 92 4.62 -4.80 -3.53
N VAL A 93 4.50 -3.92 -4.53
CA VAL A 93 5.65 -3.51 -5.35
C VAL A 93 6.71 -2.81 -4.51
N LEU A 94 6.31 -1.99 -3.53
CA LEU A 94 7.26 -1.35 -2.61
C LEU A 94 7.88 -2.35 -1.64
N ASP A 95 7.08 -3.25 -1.08
CA ASP A 95 7.52 -4.37 -0.24
C ASP A 95 8.52 -5.27 -0.96
N MET A 96 8.38 -5.44 -2.29
CA MET A 96 9.32 -6.19 -3.11
C MET A 96 10.75 -5.63 -3.02
N PHE A 97 10.92 -4.32 -2.82
CA PHE A 97 12.23 -3.69 -2.69
C PHE A 97 12.81 -3.82 -1.26
N GLN A 98 12.05 -4.30 -0.29
CA GLN A 98 12.55 -4.52 1.07
C GLN A 98 13.34 -5.84 1.17
N ALA A 99 14.44 -5.80 1.94
CA ALA A 99 15.20 -6.99 2.32
C ALA A 99 14.48 -7.78 3.43
N SER A 100 14.74 -9.08 3.56
CA SER A 100 14.25 -9.89 4.67
C SER A 100 15.35 -10.73 5.30
N VAL A 101 15.33 -10.82 6.63
CA VAL A 101 16.40 -11.46 7.44
C VAL A 101 16.54 -12.96 7.15
N THR A 102 15.45 -13.63 6.73
CA THR A 102 15.41 -15.09 6.52
C THR A 102 15.56 -15.51 5.05
N GLN A 103 15.86 -14.60 4.11
CA GLN A 103 15.74 -14.82 2.65
C GLN A 103 14.35 -15.26 2.18
N ARG A 104 13.40 -15.47 3.10
CA ARG A 104 11.99 -15.59 2.82
C ARG A 104 11.46 -14.20 2.54
N GLY A 105 11.46 -13.81 1.28
CA GLY A 105 10.73 -12.64 0.80
C GLY A 105 9.23 -12.76 1.02
N TYR A 106 8.45 -11.92 0.35
CA TYR A 106 7.00 -11.99 0.44
C TYR A 106 6.49 -13.24 -0.29
N ALA A 107 5.58 -13.98 0.34
CA ALA A 107 4.99 -15.18 -0.24
C ALA A 107 3.87 -14.79 -1.24
N TRP A 108 4.28 -14.37 -2.44
CA TRP A 108 3.39 -13.80 -3.47
C TRP A 108 2.22 -14.72 -3.84
N PHE A 109 2.46 -16.03 -3.84
CA PHE A 109 1.51 -17.04 -4.29
C PHE A 109 0.99 -17.95 -3.17
N PHE A 110 1.24 -17.61 -1.90
CA PHE A 110 0.66 -18.34 -0.78
C PHE A 110 -0.88 -18.24 -0.83
N PRO A 111 -1.65 -19.32 -0.59
CA PRO A 111 -1.24 -20.64 -0.09
C PRO A 111 -0.90 -21.69 -1.17
N PHE A 112 -0.88 -21.32 -2.45
CA PHE A 112 -0.64 -22.27 -3.55
C PHE A 112 0.84 -22.58 -3.76
N SER A 113 1.73 -21.65 -3.40
CA SER A 113 3.18 -21.81 -3.48
C SER A 113 3.87 -21.07 -2.34
N TYR A 114 4.98 -21.64 -1.88
CA TYR A 114 5.90 -21.01 -0.91
C TYR A 114 7.02 -20.22 -1.57
N TYR A 115 6.94 -20.01 -2.90
CA TYR A 115 7.90 -19.19 -3.62
C TYR A 115 7.93 -17.77 -3.04
N ASP A 116 9.12 -17.37 -2.65
CA ASP A 116 9.44 -16.07 -2.09
C ASP A 116 10.26 -15.26 -3.09
N PHE A 117 9.95 -13.97 -3.18
CA PHE A 117 10.71 -13.06 -4.03
C PHE A 117 10.79 -11.67 -3.38
N ASN A 118 12.01 -11.16 -3.30
CA ASN A 118 12.34 -9.77 -3.00
C ASN A 118 13.60 -9.35 -3.76
N ILE A 119 13.76 -8.05 -3.96
CA ILE A 119 14.92 -7.42 -4.61
C ILE A 119 15.93 -6.96 -3.55
N GLY A 120 15.46 -6.51 -2.38
CA GLY A 120 16.33 -6.21 -1.23
C GLY A 120 17.18 -4.94 -1.35
N PHE A 121 16.62 -3.83 -1.84
CA PHE A 121 17.32 -2.53 -1.92
C PHE A 121 17.48 -1.82 -0.58
N PHE A 122 16.58 -2.04 0.37
CA PHE A 122 16.64 -1.40 1.69
C PHE A 122 16.11 -2.35 2.76
N TRP A 123 16.60 -2.20 3.99
CA TRP A 123 16.03 -2.93 5.11
C TRP A 123 14.68 -2.34 5.49
N PRO A 124 13.75 -3.15 6.01
CA PRO A 124 12.51 -2.63 6.53
C PRO A 124 12.80 -1.45 7.49
N GLU A 125 13.77 -1.60 8.40
CA GLU A 125 14.06 -0.63 9.46
C GLU A 125 14.51 0.74 8.92
N ASP A 126 15.03 0.76 7.69
CA ASP A 126 15.46 1.98 7.02
C ASP A 126 14.28 2.89 6.66
N SER A 127 13.03 2.41 6.69
CA SER A 127 11.86 3.23 6.39
C SER A 127 11.76 4.47 7.31
N VAL A 128 12.25 4.38 8.55
CA VAL A 128 12.38 5.52 9.47
C VAL A 128 13.39 6.55 8.95
N LEU A 129 14.51 6.10 8.38
CA LEU A 129 15.55 6.97 7.82
C LEU A 129 15.08 7.66 6.53
N PHE A 130 14.24 6.99 5.75
CA PHE A 130 13.69 7.55 4.51
C PHE A 130 12.50 8.50 4.72
N LEU A 131 11.82 8.45 5.87
CA LEU A 131 10.66 9.30 6.17
C LEU A 131 10.86 10.80 5.84
N PRO A 132 11.95 11.47 6.26
CA PRO A 132 12.16 12.89 5.96
C PRO A 132 12.24 13.17 4.46
N PHE A 133 12.85 12.26 3.69
CA PHE A 133 12.93 12.36 2.23
C PHE A 133 11.54 12.19 1.61
N THR A 134 10.77 11.19 2.05
CA THR A 134 9.41 10.95 1.57
C THR A 134 8.51 12.16 1.84
N PHE A 135 8.59 12.76 3.03
CA PHE A 135 7.87 13.99 3.37
C PHE A 135 8.30 15.19 2.54
N SER A 136 9.61 15.36 2.31
CA SER A 136 10.13 16.46 1.51
C SER A 136 9.65 16.40 0.07
N ILE A 137 9.69 15.21 -0.55
CA ILE A 137 9.19 14.99 -1.91
C ILE A 137 7.68 15.23 -1.97
N LEU A 138 6.92 14.75 -0.99
CA LEU A 138 5.48 14.99 -0.89
C LEU A 138 5.16 16.49 -0.77
N ALA A 139 5.89 17.23 0.06
CA ALA A 139 5.71 18.67 0.23
C ALA A 139 5.98 19.42 -1.08
N VAL A 140 7.07 19.12 -1.77
CA VAL A 140 7.40 19.71 -3.07
C VAL A 140 6.31 19.41 -4.09
N ASP A 141 5.82 18.16 -4.14
CA ASP A 141 4.76 17.73 -5.05
C ASP A 141 3.44 18.49 -4.85
N ILE A 142 3.05 18.68 -3.59
CA ILE A 142 1.85 19.42 -3.21
C ILE A 142 1.99 20.90 -3.57
N LEU A 143 3.13 21.52 -3.24
CA LEU A 143 3.40 22.93 -3.55
C LEU A 143 3.41 23.19 -5.06
N TRP A 144 4.04 22.30 -5.83
CA TRP A 144 4.06 22.38 -7.29
C TRP A 144 2.65 22.25 -7.89
N SER A 145 1.87 21.29 -7.40
CA SER A 145 0.48 21.08 -7.83
C SER A 145 -0.40 22.29 -7.53
N TYR A 146 -0.19 22.94 -6.38
CA TYR A 146 -0.88 24.17 -6.01
C TYR A 146 -0.50 25.35 -6.92
N TYR A 147 0.80 25.53 -7.17
CA TYR A 147 1.31 26.60 -8.03
C TYR A 147 0.79 26.50 -9.47
N THR A 148 0.85 25.30 -10.06
CA THR A 148 0.39 25.05 -11.44
C THR A 148 -1.12 25.19 -11.59
N SER A 149 -1.90 24.81 -10.57
CA SER A 149 -3.36 25.01 -10.55
C SER A 149 -3.72 26.49 -10.61
N LYS A 150 -3.03 27.34 -9.81
CA LYS A 150 -3.27 28.78 -9.74
C LYS A 150 -2.93 29.52 -11.05
N ASN A 151 -1.95 29.03 -11.81
CA ASN A 151 -1.54 29.65 -13.07
C ASN A 151 -2.37 29.20 -14.28
N LYS A 152 -3.17 28.14 -14.17
CA LYS A 152 -4.13 27.73 -15.23
C LYS A 152 -5.44 28.51 -15.20
N THR A 153 -5.72 29.23 -14.13
CA THR A 153 -6.95 30.02 -13.94
C THR A 153 -6.75 31.53 -14.17
N ARG A 154 -5.56 31.95 -14.60
CA ARG A 154 -5.25 33.29 -15.12
C ARG A 154 -5.08 33.21 -16.63
#